data_AF-A0A849DY87-F1
#
_entry.id   AF-A0A849DY87-F1
#
_cell.length_a   1.000
_cell.length_b   1.000
_cell.length_c   1.000
_cell.angle_alpha   90.00
_cell.angle_beta   90.00
_cell.angle_gamma   90.00
#
_symmetry.space_group_name_H-M   'P 1'
#
loop_
_entity.id
_entity.type
_entity.pdbx_description
1 polymer ?
#
loop_
_entity_poly.entity_id
_entity_poly.type
_entity_poly.pdbx_seq_one_letter_code
_entity_poly.pdbx_strand_id
1 'polypeptide(L)'
;MSQVLILGAGFVSGPLVSYLSRKNYSLTVASHLIHEAEAVADKYTDVTPILLDVADRDALMAQVKRHDLVVSFVPFAYHEYVAEACLEAAKHLVTASYETEQMRTFHDEALAKNICIVNEIGLDPGIDHLSAMQVFDDIIEAGSELDSFVSWCGGIPAPSANNNPLGYKFSWSPKSVLLALLNDAKYINNGKSQVIPEEQLLLNTEQVQFSDSLTLEGYPNRDST
;
A
#
# COMPACT_ATOMS: atom_id res chain seq x y z
N MET A 1 20.98 -9.38 15.13
CA MET A 1 20.45 -8.27 14.30
C MET A 1 19.26 -8.84 13.55
N SER A 2 18.09 -8.20 13.61
CA SER A 2 16.90 -8.75 12.94
C SER A 2 17.08 -8.70 11.42
N GLN A 3 16.64 -9.75 10.74
CA GLN A 3 16.75 -9.94 9.30
C GLN A 3 15.43 -9.52 8.64
N VAL A 4 15.47 -8.60 7.68
CA VAL A 4 14.29 -8.10 6.96
C VAL A 4 14.38 -8.45 5.49
N LEU A 5 13.38 -9.15 4.97
CA LEU A 5 13.22 -9.44 3.54
C LEU A 5 12.27 -8.42 2.91
N ILE A 6 12.72 -7.70 1.90
CA ILE A 6 11.92 -6.73 1.16
C ILE A 6 11.65 -7.31 -0.22
N LEU A 7 10.41 -7.71 -0.48
CA LEU A 7 9.96 -8.25 -1.75
C LEU A 7 9.50 -7.11 -2.66
N GLY A 8 10.20 -6.91 -3.76
CA GLY A 8 9.97 -5.84 -4.72
C GLY A 8 11.03 -4.73 -4.64
N ALA A 9 11.60 -4.39 -5.79
CA ALA A 9 12.63 -3.36 -5.94
C ALA A 9 12.13 -2.14 -6.75
N GLY A 10 10.81 -1.91 -6.76
CA GLY A 10 10.18 -0.77 -7.45
C GLY A 10 10.32 0.56 -6.69
N PHE A 11 9.60 1.58 -7.16
CA PHE A 11 9.70 2.97 -6.66
C PHE A 11 9.60 3.13 -5.14
N VAL A 12 8.75 2.34 -4.47
CA VAL A 12 8.48 2.46 -3.03
C VAL A 12 9.54 1.77 -2.15
N SER A 13 10.35 0.87 -2.72
CA SER A 13 11.35 0.11 -1.95
C SER A 13 12.52 0.99 -1.47
N GLY A 14 12.98 1.92 -2.32
CA GLY A 14 14.14 2.77 -2.05
C GLY A 14 14.04 3.58 -0.76
N PRO A 15 12.94 4.34 -0.52
CA PRO A 15 12.76 5.07 0.73
C PRO A 15 12.78 4.17 1.98
N LEU A 16 12.15 2.99 1.93
CA LEU A 16 12.17 2.05 3.05
C LEU A 16 13.58 1.53 3.32
N VAL A 17 14.29 1.07 2.28
CA VAL A 17 15.67 0.60 2.39
C VAL A 17 16.57 1.70 2.96
N SER A 18 16.43 2.94 2.48
CA SER A 18 17.14 4.12 2.98
C SER A 18 16.86 4.38 4.47
N TYR A 19 15.62 4.21 4.91
CA TYR A 19 15.27 4.38 6.32
C TYR A 19 15.85 3.26 7.19
N LEU A 20 15.68 2.00 6.79
CA LEU A 20 16.09 0.84 7.56
C LEU A 20 17.61 0.63 7.56
N SER A 21 18.33 1.00 6.49
CA SER A 21 19.80 0.91 6.43
C SER A 21 20.50 1.86 7.41
N ARG A 22 19.80 2.91 7.87
CA ARG A 22 20.26 3.79 8.96
C ARG A 22 19.94 3.23 10.36
N LYS A 23 19.35 2.03 10.43
CA LYS A 23 19.00 1.32 11.67
C LYS A 23 19.81 0.04 11.77
N ASN A 24 19.67 -0.67 12.89
CA ASN A 24 20.39 -1.90 13.18
C ASN A 24 19.65 -3.14 12.62
N TYR A 25 19.46 -3.18 11.30
CA TYR A 25 18.80 -4.28 10.58
C TYR A 25 19.69 -4.80 9.45
N SER A 26 19.62 -6.11 9.19
CA SER A 26 20.21 -6.70 7.98
C SER A 26 19.11 -6.82 6.93
N LEU A 27 19.34 -6.24 5.75
CA LEU A 27 18.31 -6.14 4.72
C LEU A 27 18.64 -7.04 3.54
N THR A 28 17.62 -7.74 3.05
CA THR A 28 17.66 -8.46 1.77
C THR A 28 16.60 -7.85 0.87
N VAL A 29 16.98 -7.37 -0.31
CA VAL A 29 16.04 -6.85 -1.32
C VAL A 29 15.91 -7.87 -2.43
N ALA A 30 14.68 -8.24 -2.76
CA ALA A 30 14.39 -9.28 -3.73
C ALA A 30 13.58 -8.72 -4.92
N SER A 31 13.95 -9.10 -6.13
CA SER A 31 13.15 -8.86 -7.34
C SER A 31 13.24 -10.05 -8.28
N HIS A 32 12.23 -10.24 -9.14
CA HIS A 32 12.33 -11.19 -10.25
C HIS A 32 13.29 -10.68 -11.36
N LEU A 33 13.72 -9.41 -11.27
CA LEU A 33 14.79 -8.82 -12.07
C LEU A 33 15.96 -8.42 -11.14
N ILE A 34 17.03 -9.22 -11.14
CA ILE A 34 18.17 -9.00 -10.23
C ILE A 34 18.74 -7.58 -10.29
N HIS A 35 18.84 -6.99 -11.48
CA HIS A 35 19.41 -5.65 -11.67
C HIS A 35 18.61 -4.54 -10.96
N GLU A 36 17.30 -4.73 -10.74
CA GLU A 36 16.50 -3.78 -9.96
C GLU A 36 16.86 -3.87 -8.47
N ALA A 37 17.02 -5.09 -7.94
CA ALA A 37 17.43 -5.29 -6.56
C ALA A 37 18.85 -4.76 -6.31
N GLU A 38 19.78 -5.01 -7.25
CA GLU A 38 21.14 -4.45 -7.24
C GLU A 38 21.12 -2.92 -7.24
N ALA A 39 20.32 -2.29 -8.12
CA ALA A 39 20.22 -0.83 -8.18
C ALA A 39 19.69 -0.17 -6.89
N VAL A 40 18.89 -0.90 -6.10
CA VAL A 40 18.47 -0.46 -4.76
C VAL A 40 19.59 -0.70 -3.73
N ALA A 41 20.23 -1.88 -3.77
CA ALA A 41 21.23 -2.31 -2.81
C ALA A 41 22.56 -1.54 -2.92
N ASP A 42 23.04 -1.25 -4.13
CA ASP A 42 24.35 -0.62 -4.42
C ASP A 42 24.56 0.74 -3.74
N LYS A 43 23.49 1.35 -3.24
CA LYS A 43 23.51 2.62 -2.51
C LYS A 43 23.90 2.45 -1.02
N TYR A 44 24.00 1.22 -0.53
CA TYR A 44 24.14 0.88 0.88
C TYR A 44 25.13 -0.27 1.08
N THR A 45 25.84 -0.28 2.21
CA THR A 45 26.89 -1.29 2.50
C THR A 45 26.36 -2.64 2.97
N ASP A 46 25.19 -2.66 3.61
CA ASP A 46 24.67 -3.83 4.35
C ASP A 46 23.29 -4.28 3.82
N VAL A 47 23.11 -4.19 2.50
CA VAL A 47 21.89 -4.63 1.79
C VAL A 47 22.26 -5.70 0.78
N THR A 48 21.65 -6.87 0.90
CA THR A 48 21.90 -8.00 0.00
C THR A 48 20.84 -8.06 -1.09
N PRO A 49 21.18 -7.86 -2.37
CA PRO A 49 20.25 -8.09 -3.48
C PRO A 49 20.12 -9.58 -3.79
N ILE A 50 18.91 -10.05 -4.06
CA ILE A 50 18.65 -11.43 -4.53
C ILE A 50 17.68 -11.47 -5.70
N LEU A 51 17.87 -12.49 -6.55
CA LEU A 51 16.88 -12.88 -7.56
C LEU A 51 15.85 -13.78 -6.91
N LEU A 52 14.58 -13.39 -6.95
CA LEU A 52 13.48 -14.18 -6.42
C LEU A 52 12.21 -13.90 -7.22
N ASP A 53 11.63 -14.96 -7.77
CA ASP A 53 10.24 -14.94 -8.19
C ASP A 53 9.36 -15.31 -6.99
N VAL A 54 8.46 -14.41 -6.60
CA VAL A 54 7.53 -14.68 -5.50
C VAL A 54 6.49 -15.72 -5.85
N ALA A 55 6.34 -16.11 -7.13
CA ALA A 55 5.50 -17.23 -7.54
C ALA A 55 6.18 -18.61 -7.36
N ASP A 56 7.50 -18.64 -7.15
CA ASP A 56 8.22 -19.87 -6.80
C ASP A 56 8.10 -20.14 -5.29
N ARG A 57 7.28 -21.13 -4.94
CA ARG A 57 6.95 -21.45 -3.54
C ARG A 57 8.18 -21.79 -2.74
N ASP A 58 9.01 -22.66 -3.28
CA ASP A 58 10.13 -23.23 -2.55
C ASP A 58 11.20 -22.17 -2.35
N ALA A 59 11.46 -21.36 -3.38
CA ALA A 59 12.39 -20.23 -3.28
C ALA A 59 11.88 -19.17 -2.29
N LEU A 60 10.59 -18.80 -2.35
CA LEU A 60 9.99 -17.85 -1.41
C LEU A 60 10.10 -18.38 0.02
N MET A 61 9.67 -19.62 0.26
CA MET A 61 9.72 -20.23 1.59
C MET A 61 11.13 -20.32 2.15
N ALA A 62 12.12 -20.65 1.32
CA ALA A 62 13.51 -20.70 1.72
C ALA A 62 14.02 -19.32 2.18
N GLN A 63 13.58 -18.23 1.52
CA GLN A 63 13.93 -16.88 1.95
C GLN A 63 13.15 -16.45 3.19
N VAL A 64 11.84 -16.64 3.23
CA VAL A 64 11.00 -16.25 4.39
C VAL A 64 11.51 -16.88 5.68
N LYS A 65 11.84 -18.18 5.68
CA LYS A 65 12.39 -18.89 6.87
C LYS A 65 13.67 -18.25 7.44
N ARG A 66 14.47 -17.60 6.60
CA ARG A 66 15.75 -16.98 6.97
C ARG A 66 15.61 -15.57 7.53
N HIS A 67 14.43 -14.96 7.41
CA HIS A 67 14.18 -13.58 7.85
C HIS A 67 13.20 -13.57 9.02
N ASP A 68 13.19 -12.48 9.79
CA ASP A 68 12.28 -12.30 10.92
C ASP A 68 11.00 -11.56 10.50
N LEU A 69 11.15 -10.65 9.54
CA LEU A 69 10.08 -9.83 8.97
C LEU A 69 10.18 -9.86 7.44
N VAL A 70 9.02 -9.96 6.80
CA VAL A 70 8.85 -9.78 5.36
C VAL A 70 8.07 -8.50 5.10
N VAL A 71 8.57 -7.68 4.18
CA VAL A 71 7.86 -6.51 3.65
C VAL A 71 7.49 -6.78 2.20
N SER A 72 6.21 -6.67 1.87
CA SER A 72 5.67 -7.02 0.55
C SER A 72 5.30 -5.77 -0.24
N PHE A 73 6.12 -5.41 -1.22
CA PHE A 73 5.88 -4.36 -2.23
C PHE A 73 5.67 -4.92 -3.63
N VAL A 74 5.39 -6.22 -3.73
CA VAL A 74 4.97 -6.88 -4.98
C VAL A 74 3.52 -6.51 -5.32
N PRO A 75 3.04 -6.76 -6.55
CA PRO A 75 1.64 -6.54 -6.90
C PRO A 75 0.68 -7.23 -5.93
N PHE A 76 -0.46 -6.58 -5.65
CA PHE A 76 -1.41 -7.02 -4.62
C PHE A 76 -1.89 -8.48 -4.77
N ALA A 77 -1.96 -8.98 -6.01
CA ALA A 77 -2.33 -10.35 -6.32
C ALA A 77 -1.40 -11.43 -5.72
N TYR A 78 -0.21 -11.05 -5.26
CA TYR A 78 0.75 -11.96 -4.61
C TYR A 78 0.76 -11.84 -3.08
N HIS A 79 0.00 -10.92 -2.48
CA HIS A 79 0.05 -10.71 -1.03
C HIS A 79 -0.43 -11.93 -0.23
N GLU A 80 -1.51 -12.57 -0.65
CA GLU A 80 -2.04 -13.79 -0.01
C GLU A 80 -0.99 -14.91 -0.04
N TYR A 81 -0.34 -15.11 -1.19
CA TYR A 81 0.71 -16.11 -1.33
C TYR A 81 1.92 -15.86 -0.42
N VAL A 82 2.32 -14.59 -0.27
CA VAL A 82 3.39 -14.19 0.65
C VAL A 82 2.93 -14.35 2.11
N ALA A 83 1.68 -14.03 2.43
CA ALA A 83 1.12 -14.19 3.77
C ALA A 83 1.06 -15.66 4.19
N GLU A 84 0.63 -16.56 3.31
CA GLU A 84 0.68 -18.01 3.53
C GLU A 84 2.11 -18.50 3.79
N ALA A 85 3.11 -17.93 3.09
CA ALA A 85 4.52 -18.21 3.35
C ALA A 85 4.94 -17.81 4.77
N CYS A 86 4.53 -16.61 5.19
CA CYS A 86 4.84 -16.04 6.49
C CYS A 86 4.12 -16.81 7.62
N LEU A 87 2.86 -17.19 7.43
CA LEU A 87 2.09 -18.02 8.38
C LEU A 87 2.74 -19.39 8.56
N GLU A 88 3.07 -20.08 7.48
CA GLU A 88 3.71 -21.39 7.56
C GLU A 88 5.05 -21.32 8.30
N ALA A 89 5.86 -20.31 8.00
CA ALA A 89 7.17 -20.09 8.61
C ALA A 89 7.13 -19.36 9.97
N ALA A 90 5.96 -18.97 10.46
CA ALA A 90 5.74 -18.13 11.64
C ALA A 90 6.60 -16.85 11.63
N LYS A 91 6.51 -16.06 10.55
CA LYS A 91 7.23 -14.79 10.34
C LYS A 91 6.27 -13.62 10.23
N HIS A 92 6.71 -12.44 10.63
CA HIS A 92 5.91 -11.21 10.52
C HIS A 92 5.81 -10.77 9.05
N LEU A 93 4.70 -10.12 8.70
CA LEU A 93 4.46 -9.53 7.39
C LEU A 93 3.98 -8.09 7.51
N VAL A 94 4.50 -7.22 6.66
CA VAL A 94 4.01 -5.84 6.46
C VAL A 94 3.72 -5.61 4.98
N THR A 95 2.57 -5.02 4.65
CA THR A 95 2.19 -4.61 3.29
C THR A 95 1.66 -3.17 3.29
N ALA A 96 1.77 -2.49 2.15
CA ALA A 96 1.21 -1.14 1.95
C ALA A 96 -0.02 -1.18 1.03
N SER A 97 -0.81 -2.27 1.10
CA SER A 97 -1.99 -2.49 0.26
C SER A 97 -3.19 -2.85 1.11
N TYR A 98 -4.38 -2.64 0.54
CA TYR A 98 -5.66 -3.03 1.13
C TYR A 98 -5.66 -4.50 1.57
N GLU A 99 -6.27 -4.75 2.72
CA GLU A 99 -6.53 -6.10 3.22
C GLU A 99 -7.64 -6.77 2.41
N THR A 100 -7.37 -7.98 1.88
CA THR A 100 -8.38 -8.78 1.17
C THR A 100 -9.19 -9.64 2.14
N GLU A 101 -10.36 -10.14 1.71
CA GLU A 101 -11.16 -11.07 2.52
C GLU A 101 -10.37 -12.32 2.92
N GLN A 102 -9.53 -12.86 2.03
CA GLN A 102 -8.68 -14.01 2.33
C GLN A 102 -7.63 -13.67 3.38
N MET A 103 -6.99 -12.48 3.29
CA MET A 103 -6.03 -12.03 4.32
C MET A 103 -6.68 -11.96 5.71
N ARG A 104 -7.94 -11.53 5.82
CA ARG A 104 -8.68 -11.51 7.10
C ARG A 104 -8.82 -12.89 7.73
N THR A 105 -8.94 -13.95 6.92
CA THR A 105 -9.07 -15.32 7.43
C THR A 105 -7.82 -15.83 8.17
N PHE A 106 -6.68 -15.17 7.98
CA PHE A 106 -5.41 -15.56 8.60
C PHE A 106 -5.25 -15.05 10.04
N HIS A 107 -6.17 -14.24 10.55
CA HIS A 107 -6.06 -13.59 11.87
C HIS A 107 -5.82 -14.58 13.01
N ASP A 108 -6.68 -15.59 13.15
CA ASP A 108 -6.60 -16.54 14.27
C ASP A 108 -5.32 -17.38 14.23
N GLU A 109 -4.89 -17.77 13.03
CA GLU A 109 -3.63 -18.52 12.85
C GLU A 109 -2.41 -17.64 13.17
N ALA A 110 -2.41 -16.38 12.74
CA ALA A 110 -1.36 -15.41 13.05
C ALA A 110 -1.24 -15.20 14.57
N LEU A 111 -2.38 -15.05 15.27
CA LEU A 111 -2.42 -14.96 16.73
C LEU A 111 -1.89 -16.23 17.40
N ALA A 112 -2.32 -17.41 16.95
CA ALA A 112 -1.87 -18.69 17.51
C ALA A 112 -0.36 -18.90 17.34
N LYS A 113 0.24 -18.35 16.27
CA LYS A 113 1.68 -18.38 16.01
C LYS A 113 2.44 -17.20 16.59
N ASN A 114 1.76 -16.27 17.27
CA ASN A 114 2.34 -15.04 17.83
C ASN A 114 3.10 -14.20 16.78
N ILE A 115 2.51 -14.06 15.59
CA ILE A 115 3.02 -13.19 14.53
C ILE A 115 2.03 -12.07 14.20
N CYS A 116 2.56 -11.03 13.56
CA CYS A 116 1.78 -9.88 13.12
C CYS A 116 1.79 -9.84 11.60
N ILE A 117 0.60 -9.68 11.03
CA ILE A 117 0.40 -9.35 9.62
C ILE A 117 -0.23 -7.96 9.61
N VAL A 118 0.51 -6.97 9.14
CA VAL A 118 0.07 -5.57 9.10
C VAL A 118 -0.11 -5.17 7.65
N ASN A 119 -1.33 -4.80 7.29
CA ASN A 119 -1.68 -4.28 5.98
C ASN A 119 -1.85 -2.75 6.06
N GLU A 120 -2.15 -2.13 4.92
CA GLU A 120 -2.68 -0.76 4.90
C GLU A 120 -1.81 0.27 5.63
N ILE A 121 -0.48 0.17 5.49
CA ILE A 121 0.49 1.10 6.11
C ILE A 121 1.35 1.85 5.08
N GLY A 122 0.69 2.33 4.02
CA GLY A 122 1.27 3.16 2.97
C GLY A 122 0.89 4.64 3.10
N LEU A 123 0.52 5.26 1.98
CA LEU A 123 -0.03 6.61 1.93
C LEU A 123 -1.56 6.57 2.00
N ASP A 124 -2.16 5.86 1.05
CA ASP A 124 -3.59 5.55 0.92
C ASP A 124 -3.64 4.16 0.28
N PRO A 125 -3.91 3.10 1.06
CA PRO A 125 -4.27 3.12 2.47
C PRO A 125 -3.05 3.20 3.41
N GLY A 126 -3.13 3.98 4.48
CA GLY A 126 -2.13 4.16 5.53
C GLY A 126 -2.21 5.50 6.27
N ILE A 127 -1.51 6.52 5.77
CA ILE A 127 -1.47 7.85 6.41
C ILE A 127 -2.88 8.46 6.50
N ASP A 128 -3.74 8.19 5.53
CA ASP A 128 -5.15 8.56 5.56
C ASP A 128 -5.88 7.92 6.75
N HIS A 129 -5.69 6.63 7.02
CA HIS A 129 -6.27 5.97 8.20
C HIS A 129 -5.76 6.58 9.50
N LEU A 130 -4.45 6.77 9.62
CA LEU A 130 -3.83 7.33 10.83
C LEU A 130 -4.33 8.74 11.12
N SER A 131 -4.45 9.58 10.08
CA SER A 131 -4.90 10.96 10.23
C SER A 131 -6.41 11.06 10.46
N ALA A 132 -7.22 10.22 9.81
CA ALA A 132 -8.67 10.14 10.04
C ALA A 132 -8.99 9.70 11.47
N MET A 133 -8.36 8.60 11.94
CA MET A 133 -8.60 8.09 13.29
C MET A 133 -8.21 9.10 14.37
N GLN A 134 -7.10 9.82 14.18
CA GLN A 134 -6.72 10.89 15.12
C GLN A 134 -7.82 11.95 15.24
N VAL A 135 -8.39 12.40 14.12
CA VAL A 135 -9.49 13.37 14.11
C VAL A 135 -10.76 12.79 14.77
N PHE A 136 -11.07 11.51 14.52
CA PHE A 136 -12.23 10.86 15.12
C PHE A 136 -12.08 10.72 16.63
N ASP A 137 -10.90 10.31 17.10
CA ASP A 137 -10.60 10.19 18.53
C ASP A 137 -10.74 11.56 19.22
N ASP A 138 -10.19 12.63 18.63
CA ASP A 138 -10.32 14.00 19.16
C ASP A 138 -11.79 14.45 19.29
N ILE A 139 -12.64 14.12 18.29
CA ILE A 139 -14.08 14.43 18.31
C ILE A 139 -14.79 13.66 19.43
N ILE A 140 -14.49 12.37 19.56
CA ILE A 140 -15.10 11.48 20.58
C ILE A 140 -14.68 11.92 21.98
N GLU A 141 -13.40 12.23 22.21
CA GLU A 141 -12.88 12.71 23.50
C GLU A 141 -13.51 14.06 23.90
N ALA A 142 -13.82 14.92 22.94
CA ALA A 142 -14.54 16.17 23.16
C ALA A 142 -16.05 15.98 23.43
N GLY A 143 -16.58 14.75 23.36
CA GLY A 143 -18.01 14.45 23.51
C GLY A 143 -18.87 14.99 22.37
N SER A 144 -18.27 15.18 21.19
CA SER A 144 -18.94 15.64 19.97
C SER A 144 -19.29 14.47 19.05
N GLU A 145 -20.17 14.69 18.08
CA GLU A 145 -20.56 13.69 17.09
C GLU A 145 -20.01 14.05 15.71
N LEU A 146 -19.58 13.04 14.96
CA LEU A 146 -19.12 13.19 13.57
C LEU A 146 -20.34 13.19 12.64
N ASP A 147 -20.61 14.34 12.01
CA ASP A 147 -21.73 14.49 11.06
C ASP A 147 -21.36 14.06 9.62
N SER A 148 -20.14 14.40 9.17
CA SER A 148 -19.65 14.01 7.84
C SER A 148 -18.14 13.80 7.82
N PHE A 149 -17.69 12.90 6.94
CA PHE A 149 -16.28 12.65 6.68
C PHE A 149 -16.07 12.51 5.18
N VAL A 150 -15.10 13.24 4.66
CA VAL A 150 -14.71 13.22 3.25
C VAL A 150 -13.18 13.22 3.20
N SER A 151 -12.60 12.23 2.52
CA SER A 151 -11.16 12.10 2.35
C SER A 151 -10.81 12.05 0.86
N TRP A 152 -9.86 12.89 0.46
CA TRP A 152 -9.35 12.95 -0.90
C TRP A 152 -7.84 12.75 -0.90
N CYS A 153 -7.34 11.87 -1.76
CA CYS A 153 -5.92 11.63 -1.96
C CYS A 153 -5.58 11.66 -3.45
N GLY A 154 -4.39 12.14 -3.80
CA GLY A 154 -3.95 12.24 -5.18
C GLY A 154 -2.43 12.30 -5.34
N GLY A 155 -1.86 11.28 -5.97
CA GLY A 155 -0.48 11.27 -6.44
C GLY A 155 -0.36 11.82 -7.85
N ILE A 156 -0.36 13.15 -7.98
CA ILE A 156 -0.35 13.86 -9.29
C ILE A 156 0.97 14.62 -9.52
N PRO A 157 1.36 14.87 -10.78
CA PRO A 157 2.54 15.68 -11.06
C PRO A 157 2.38 17.10 -10.52
N ALA A 158 3.48 17.70 -10.05
CA ALA A 158 3.51 19.13 -9.74
C ALA A 158 3.04 19.96 -10.96
N PRO A 159 2.41 21.14 -10.77
CA PRO A 159 1.86 21.93 -11.88
C PRO A 159 2.87 22.23 -13.00
N SER A 160 4.13 22.52 -12.65
CA SER A 160 5.21 22.77 -13.61
C SER A 160 5.61 21.54 -14.44
N ALA A 161 5.32 20.33 -13.95
CA ALA A 161 5.58 19.07 -14.63
C ALA A 161 4.31 18.49 -15.29
N ASN A 162 3.17 19.16 -15.16
CA ASN A 162 1.91 18.71 -15.72
C ASN A 162 1.74 19.16 -17.19
N ASN A 163 2.50 18.51 -18.07
CA ASN A 163 2.71 18.94 -19.45
C ASN A 163 2.39 17.87 -20.50
N ASN A 164 1.45 16.97 -20.20
CA ASN A 164 1.01 15.93 -21.12
C ASN A 164 -0.53 15.85 -21.16
N PRO A 165 -1.12 15.22 -22.20
CA PRO A 165 -2.58 15.20 -22.39
C PRO A 165 -3.39 14.56 -21.25
N LEU A 166 -2.79 13.65 -20.49
CA LEU A 166 -3.50 12.95 -19.40
C LEU A 166 -3.49 13.73 -18.09
N GLY A 167 -2.72 14.81 -17.99
CA GLY A 167 -2.59 15.48 -16.70
C GLY A 167 -1.79 14.68 -15.65
N TYR A 168 -1.20 13.53 -16.03
CA TYR A 168 -0.76 12.49 -15.09
C TYR A 168 0.63 11.94 -15.44
N LYS A 169 1.38 11.51 -14.43
CA LYS A 169 2.67 10.80 -14.57
C LYS A 169 2.74 9.68 -13.54
N PHE A 170 3.11 8.48 -13.97
CA PHE A 170 3.17 7.31 -13.10
C PHE A 170 4.28 7.45 -12.06
N SER A 171 3.89 7.52 -10.78
CA SER A 171 4.79 7.47 -9.61
C SER A 171 4.69 6.15 -8.83
N TRP A 172 3.74 5.29 -9.23
CA TRP A 172 3.49 3.95 -8.72
C TRP A 172 3.01 3.05 -9.87
N SER A 173 2.65 1.80 -9.58
CA SER A 173 2.33 0.76 -10.58
C SER A 173 1.32 1.23 -11.66
N PRO A 174 1.74 1.39 -12.94
CA PRO A 174 0.85 1.86 -14.00
C PRO A 174 -0.35 0.96 -14.23
N LYS A 175 -0.16 -0.36 -14.13
CA LYS A 175 -1.25 -1.34 -14.21
C LYS A 175 -2.28 -1.09 -13.11
N SER A 176 -1.82 -0.81 -11.90
CA SER A 176 -2.71 -0.61 -10.75
C SER A 176 -3.46 0.72 -10.84
N VAL A 177 -2.83 1.79 -11.38
CA VAL A 177 -3.53 3.04 -11.72
C VAL A 177 -4.69 2.77 -12.68
N LEU A 178 -4.45 2.04 -13.77
CA LEU A 178 -5.48 1.79 -14.78
C LEU A 178 -6.59 0.88 -14.25
N LEU A 179 -6.25 -0.14 -13.47
CA LEU A 179 -7.24 -1.01 -12.82
C LEU A 179 -8.07 -0.27 -11.76
N ALA A 180 -7.52 0.76 -11.12
CA ALA A 180 -8.25 1.56 -10.14
C ALA A 180 -9.46 2.29 -10.75
N LEU A 181 -9.36 2.64 -12.04
CA LEU A 181 -10.42 3.31 -12.80
C LEU A 181 -11.54 2.35 -13.26
N LEU A 182 -11.39 1.05 -13.00
CA LEU A 182 -12.37 0.00 -13.31
C LEU A 182 -13.02 -0.55 -12.02
N ASN A 183 -12.99 0.21 -10.93
CA ASN A 183 -13.73 -0.16 -9.73
C ASN A 183 -15.09 0.53 -9.74
N ASP A 184 -16.10 -0.16 -9.21
CA ASP A 184 -17.29 0.51 -8.71
C ASP A 184 -16.92 1.40 -7.51
N ALA A 185 -17.75 2.40 -7.26
CA ALA A 185 -17.67 3.21 -6.05
C ALA A 185 -19.00 3.26 -5.29
N LYS A 186 -18.91 3.31 -3.96
CA LYS A 186 -20.06 3.38 -3.07
C LYS A 186 -19.72 4.25 -1.87
N TYR A 187 -20.61 5.17 -1.52
CA TYR A 187 -20.40 6.10 -0.40
C TYR A 187 -21.74 6.57 0.18
N ILE A 188 -21.70 7.20 1.35
CA ILE A 188 -22.87 7.79 2.00
C ILE A 188 -22.91 9.29 1.72
N ASN A 189 -24.02 9.80 1.21
CA ASN A 189 -24.26 11.23 1.08
C ASN A 189 -25.63 11.58 1.69
N ASN A 190 -25.65 12.48 2.68
CA ASN A 190 -26.85 12.88 3.42
C ASN A 190 -27.66 11.68 3.93
N GLY A 191 -26.97 10.70 4.52
CA GLY A 191 -27.58 9.48 5.08
C GLY A 191 -28.08 8.47 4.03
N LYS A 192 -27.79 8.67 2.73
CA LYS A 192 -28.21 7.76 1.66
C LYS A 192 -27.00 7.14 0.96
N SER A 193 -27.04 5.82 0.78
CA SER A 193 -26.06 5.11 -0.05
C SER A 193 -26.15 5.58 -1.50
N GLN A 194 -25.03 5.98 -2.05
CA GLN A 194 -24.80 6.19 -3.48
C GLN A 194 -23.98 5.02 -4.02
N VAL A 195 -24.29 4.57 -5.23
CA VAL A 195 -23.53 3.53 -5.94
C VAL A 195 -23.25 4.07 -7.34
N ILE A 196 -21.99 4.07 -7.74
CA ILE A 196 -21.51 4.47 -9.05
C ILE A 196 -20.85 3.24 -9.69
N PRO A 197 -21.48 2.65 -10.72
CA PRO A 197 -20.87 1.56 -11.49
C PRO A 197 -19.57 2.00 -12.18
N GLU A 198 -18.65 1.06 -12.43
CA GLU A 198 -17.34 1.30 -13.08
C GLU A 198 -17.46 2.14 -14.36
N GLU A 199 -18.46 1.89 -15.20
CA GLU A 199 -18.63 2.56 -16.49
C GLU A 199 -19.05 4.03 -16.35
N GLN A 200 -19.50 4.42 -15.16
CA GLN A 200 -19.93 5.77 -14.83
C GLN A 200 -18.93 6.51 -13.93
N LEU A 201 -17.87 5.85 -13.44
CA LEU A 201 -16.94 6.43 -12.47
C LEU A 201 -16.36 7.76 -12.96
N LEU A 202 -15.82 7.77 -14.18
CA LEU A 202 -15.22 8.96 -14.79
C LEU A 202 -16.24 9.94 -15.36
N LEU A 203 -17.52 9.58 -15.39
CA LEU A 203 -18.62 10.48 -15.76
C LEU A 203 -19.19 11.21 -14.53
N ASN A 204 -18.87 10.75 -13.32
CA ASN A 204 -19.33 11.29 -12.05
C ASN A 204 -18.18 11.89 -11.24
N THR A 205 -17.32 12.65 -11.91
CA THR A 205 -16.28 13.42 -11.25
C THR A 205 -16.84 14.70 -10.62
N GLU A 206 -16.18 15.18 -9.57
CA GLU A 206 -16.48 16.45 -8.93
C GLU A 206 -15.25 17.37 -8.87
N GLN A 207 -15.51 18.67 -8.83
CA GLN A 207 -14.47 19.66 -8.61
C GLN A 207 -14.09 19.68 -7.13
N VAL A 208 -12.82 19.42 -6.84
CA VAL A 208 -12.26 19.45 -5.50
C VAL A 208 -11.40 20.71 -5.37
N GLN A 209 -11.91 21.70 -4.63
CA GLN A 209 -11.16 22.91 -4.34
C GLN A 209 -10.11 22.63 -3.26
N PHE A 210 -8.85 22.45 -3.66
CA PHE A 210 -7.77 22.13 -2.73
C PHE A 210 -7.15 23.38 -2.08
N SER A 211 -7.05 24.47 -2.83
CA SER A 211 -6.59 25.78 -2.34
C SER A 211 -7.13 26.89 -3.24
N ASP A 212 -7.04 28.16 -2.84
CA ASP A 212 -7.50 29.31 -3.67
C ASP A 212 -6.94 29.31 -5.10
N SER A 213 -5.77 28.70 -5.31
CA SER A 213 -5.08 28.63 -6.60
C SER A 213 -5.13 27.25 -7.29
N LEU A 214 -5.76 26.25 -6.68
CA LEU A 214 -5.77 24.88 -7.21
C LEU A 214 -7.15 24.23 -7.04
N THR A 215 -7.80 24.02 -8.17
CA THR A 215 -9.00 23.18 -8.31
C THR A 215 -8.60 21.89 -9.01
N LEU A 216 -8.96 20.76 -8.42
CA LEU A 216 -8.71 19.43 -8.95
C LEU A 216 -10.02 18.78 -9.38
N GLU A 217 -9.92 17.66 -10.07
CA GLU A 217 -11.03 16.76 -10.37
C GLU A 217 -10.86 15.48 -9.54
N GLY A 218 -11.90 15.10 -8.81
CA GLY A 218 -11.93 13.90 -7.96
C GLY A 218 -13.08 12.97 -8.36
N TYR A 219 -12.91 11.67 -8.09
CA TYR A 219 -13.98 10.67 -8.22
C TYR A 219 -14.01 9.77 -6.97
N PRO A 220 -15.18 9.27 -6.55
CA PRO A 220 -15.29 8.40 -5.38
C PRO A 220 -14.46 7.11 -5.52
N ASN A 221 -13.86 6.61 -4.44
CA ASN A 221 -12.93 5.47 -4.47
C ASN A 221 -13.50 4.26 -3.72
N ARG A 222 -13.70 3.14 -4.43
CA ARG A 222 -14.15 1.85 -3.87
C ARG A 222 -15.39 1.99 -2.96
N ASP A 223 -15.51 1.14 -1.94
CA ASP A 223 -16.58 1.21 -0.94
C ASP A 223 -16.11 2.01 0.28
N SER A 224 -16.79 3.12 0.56
CA SER A 224 -16.58 4.02 1.70
C SER A 224 -17.71 3.93 2.74
N THR A 225 -18.55 2.89 2.71
CA THR A 225 -19.75 2.74 3.57
C THR A 225 -19.54 1.96 4.86
#